data_AF-A0A961FXJ2-F1
#
_entry.id   AF-A0A961FXJ2-F1
#
_cell.length_a   1.000
_cell.length_b   1.000
_cell.length_c   1.000
_cell.angle_alpha   90.00
_cell.angle_beta   90.00
_cell.angle_gamma   90.00
#
_symmetry.space_group_name_H-M   'P 1'
#
loop_
_entity.id
_entity.type
_entity.pdbx_description
1 polymer ?
#
loop_
_entity_poly.entity_id
_entity_poly.type
_entity_poly.pdbx_seq_one_letter_code
_entity_poly.pdbx_strand_id
1 'polypeptide(L)'
;MTTKILYLFTRSPLHVGAGASVGAIDQPVVRERHTGFPVIPASSEKGSFADQWPSPLRDQNHQMVRAVERSKATAGQNGAEVKELKVKQAGKEMEFLAHESAWLFGSDTTDLSFAGALIFSEARILAFPIRSARGSYAWITCPLMLQRAARDGVFG
;
A
#
# COMPACT_ATOMS: atom_id res chain seq x y z
N MET A 1 7.21 8.16 -15.82
CA MET A 1 7.06 7.72 -14.42
C MET A 1 8.05 6.59 -14.17
N THR A 2 8.76 6.61 -13.04
CA THR A 2 9.74 5.56 -12.71
C THR A 2 9.02 4.41 -12.03
N THR A 3 8.99 3.23 -12.66
CA THR A 3 8.41 2.03 -12.06
C THR A 3 9.48 1.25 -11.31
N LYS A 4 9.13 0.72 -10.13
CA LYS A 4 9.97 -0.20 -9.36
C LYS A 4 9.16 -1.46 -9.06
N ILE A 5 9.80 -2.62 -9.21
CA ILE A 5 9.18 -3.92 -8.95
C ILE A 5 9.41 -4.30 -7.48
N LEU A 6 8.33 -4.66 -6.79
CA LEU A 6 8.35 -5.17 -5.43
C LEU A 6 7.98 -6.66 -5.43
N TYR A 7 8.88 -7.49 -4.91
CA TYR A 7 8.62 -8.91 -4.72
C TYR A 7 8.16 -9.19 -3.30
N LEU A 8 6.99 -9.80 -3.14
CA LEU A 8 6.45 -10.20 -1.85
C LEU A 8 6.59 -11.72 -1.68
N PHE A 9 7.37 -12.13 -0.69
CA PHE A 9 7.53 -13.53 -0.31
C PHE A 9 6.91 -13.78 1.05
N THR A 10 5.80 -14.53 1.07
CA THR A 10 5.06 -14.85 2.29
C THR A 10 5.78 -15.91 3.11
N ARG A 11 6.36 -15.52 4.26
CA ARG A 11 7.03 -16.44 5.20
C ARG A 11 6.04 -17.23 6.06
N SER A 12 4.90 -16.64 6.34
CA SER A 12 3.77 -17.24 7.04
C SER A 12 2.54 -17.24 6.12
N PRO A 13 1.50 -18.04 6.41
CA PRO A 13 0.22 -17.90 5.74
C PRO A 13 -0.26 -16.44 5.81
N LEU A 14 -0.62 -15.88 4.66
CA LEU A 14 -1.10 -14.50 4.54
C LEU A 14 -2.59 -14.51 4.23
N HIS A 15 -3.39 -13.86 5.07
CA HIS A 15 -4.82 -13.68 4.85
C HIS A 15 -5.10 -12.22 4.49
N VAL A 16 -5.49 -11.99 3.23
CA VAL A 16 -6.02 -10.70 2.77
C VAL A 16 -7.51 -10.88 2.56
N GLY A 17 -8.33 -10.36 3.47
CA GLY A 17 -9.77 -10.63 3.51
C GLY A 17 -10.56 -9.91 2.42
N ALA A 18 -11.50 -10.61 1.78
CA ALA A 18 -12.41 -10.05 0.78
C ALA A 18 -13.76 -9.61 1.36
N GLY A 19 -13.90 -9.61 2.69
CA GLY A 19 -15.17 -9.48 3.39
C GLY A 19 -15.83 -10.83 3.68
N ALA A 20 -16.99 -10.81 4.34
CA ALA A 20 -17.75 -12.01 4.63
C ALA A 20 -18.43 -12.54 3.35
N SER A 21 -18.48 -13.86 3.20
CA SER A 21 -19.15 -14.52 2.09
C SER A 21 -20.22 -15.49 2.56
N VAL A 22 -21.26 -15.66 1.75
CA VAL A 22 -22.32 -16.67 1.94
C VAL A 22 -21.94 -18.01 1.27
N GLY A 23 -20.68 -18.15 0.85
CA GLY A 23 -20.16 -19.38 0.25
C GLY A 23 -19.74 -20.42 1.29
N ALA A 24 -19.11 -21.49 0.82
CA ALA A 24 -18.56 -22.54 1.69
C ALA A 24 -17.40 -22.07 2.62
N ILE A 25 -16.90 -20.86 2.40
CA ILE A 25 -15.83 -20.23 3.18
C ILE A 25 -16.38 -18.90 3.70
N ASP A 26 -16.45 -18.74 5.02
CA ASP A 26 -17.00 -17.54 5.65
C ASP A 26 -16.17 -16.29 5.36
N GLN A 27 -14.84 -16.43 5.42
CA GLN A 27 -13.87 -15.37 5.19
C GLN A 27 -12.91 -15.74 4.06
N PRO A 28 -13.30 -15.54 2.80
CA PRO A 28 -12.44 -15.81 1.67
C PRO A 28 -11.32 -14.78 1.56
N VAL A 29 -10.19 -15.22 1.00
CA VAL A 29 -9.13 -14.33 0.56
C VAL A 29 -9.51 -13.59 -0.71
N VAL A 30 -8.96 -12.39 -0.91
CA VAL A 30 -9.18 -11.59 -2.12
C VAL A 30 -8.65 -12.31 -3.35
N ARG A 31 -9.46 -12.29 -4.42
CA ARG A 31 -9.17 -12.89 -5.72
C ARG A 31 -9.52 -11.94 -6.85
N GLU A 32 -8.75 -12.02 -7.94
CA GLU A 32 -9.07 -11.35 -9.19
C GLU A 32 -10.33 -11.97 -9.82
N ARG A 33 -11.31 -11.14 -10.22
CA ARG A 33 -12.65 -11.62 -10.62
C ARG A 33 -12.63 -12.53 -11.86
N HIS A 34 -11.83 -12.21 -12.87
CA HIS A 34 -11.83 -12.92 -14.16
C HIS A 34 -10.93 -14.17 -14.20
N THR A 35 -9.92 -14.26 -13.33
CA THR A 35 -9.03 -15.45 -13.27
C THR A 35 -9.26 -16.32 -12.04
N GLY A 36 -9.81 -15.76 -10.97
CA GLY A 36 -9.88 -16.39 -9.66
C GLY A 36 -8.53 -16.47 -8.93
N PHE A 37 -7.45 -15.90 -9.46
CA PHE A 37 -6.13 -15.92 -8.81
C PHE A 37 -6.12 -15.07 -7.53
N PRO A 38 -5.43 -15.51 -6.46
CA PRO A 38 -5.21 -14.68 -5.28
C PRO A 38 -4.49 -13.38 -5.66
N VAL A 39 -4.92 -12.26 -5.09
CA VAL A 39 -4.35 -10.93 -5.34
C VAL A 39 -4.36 -10.12 -4.05
N ILE A 40 -3.33 -9.29 -3.84
CA ILE A 40 -3.32 -8.29 -2.77
C ILE A 40 -3.72 -6.96 -3.39
N PRO A 41 -4.83 -6.33 -2.97
CA PRO A 41 -5.22 -5.02 -3.48
C PRO A 41 -4.18 -3.95 -3.19
N ALA A 42 -4.02 -3.01 -4.12
CA ALA A 42 -3.13 -1.86 -3.97
C ALA A 42 -3.42 -1.03 -2.70
N SER A 43 -4.70 -0.93 -2.30
CA SER A 43 -5.10 -0.25 -1.07
C SER A 43 -4.62 -0.94 0.19
N SER A 44 -4.62 -2.28 0.22
CA SER A 44 -4.18 -3.07 1.36
C SER A 44 -2.66 -2.96 1.57
N GLU A 45 -1.89 -3.12 0.50
CA GLU A 45 -0.43 -2.93 0.58
C GLU A 45 -0.06 -1.49 0.89
N LYS A 46 -0.67 -0.50 0.23
CA LYS A 46 -0.44 0.92 0.51
C LYS A 46 -0.74 1.26 1.97
N GLY A 47 -1.86 0.76 2.50
CA GLY A 47 -2.24 0.96 3.90
C GLY A 47 -1.22 0.35 4.87
N SER A 48 -0.80 -0.89 4.62
CA SER A 48 0.22 -1.56 5.45
C SER A 48 1.57 -0.85 5.40
N PHE A 49 2.00 -0.36 4.24
CA PHE A 49 3.25 0.40 4.09
C PHE A 49 3.17 1.76 4.77
N ALA A 50 2.03 2.44 4.66
CA ALA A 50 1.80 3.73 5.31
C ALA A 50 1.78 3.61 6.85
N ASP A 51 1.21 2.54 7.39
CA ASP A 51 1.14 2.29 8.84
C ASP A 51 2.52 1.94 9.43
N GLN A 52 3.37 1.24 8.66
CA GLN A 52 4.73 0.85 9.08
C GLN A 52 5.81 1.88 8.71
N TRP A 53 5.46 3.03 8.13
CA TRP A 53 6.45 4.03 7.77
C TRP A 53 7.15 4.57 9.03
N PRO A 54 8.50 4.75 9.04
CA PRO A 54 9.26 5.17 10.22
C PRO A 54 8.75 6.46 10.88
N SER A 55 8.14 7.31 10.07
CA SER A 55 7.31 8.42 10.50
C SER A 55 5.84 7.99 10.40
N PRO A 56 5.26 7.39 11.47
CA PRO A 56 3.89 6.88 11.43
C PRO A 56 2.89 8.04 11.31
N LEU A 57 1.84 7.84 10.52
CA LEU A 57 0.75 8.82 10.37
C LEU A 57 -0.11 8.98 11.63
N ARG A 58 0.36 8.55 12.80
CA ARG A 58 -0.39 8.56 14.05
C ARG A 58 0.32 9.40 15.11
N ASP A 59 -0.46 10.20 15.83
CA ASP A 59 0.05 10.92 17.00
C ASP A 59 0.23 10.00 18.22
N GLN A 60 0.68 10.57 19.34
CA GLN A 60 0.84 9.87 20.62
C GLN A 60 -0.48 9.30 21.18
N ASN A 61 -1.63 9.77 20.69
CA ASN A 61 -2.97 9.29 21.05
C ASN A 61 -3.53 8.28 20.04
N HIS A 62 -2.68 7.76 19.13
CA HIS A 62 -3.05 6.88 18.02
C HIS A 62 -4.06 7.48 17.02
N GLN A 63 -4.27 8.79 17.01
CA GLN A 63 -5.11 9.47 16.02
C GLN A 63 -4.31 9.72 14.74
N MET A 64 -4.98 9.62 13.58
CA MET A 64 -4.30 9.88 12.31
C MET A 64 -4.00 11.38 12.15
N VAL A 65 -2.73 11.74 12.11
CA VAL A 65 -2.26 13.10 11.81
C VAL A 65 -1.47 13.05 10.51
N ARG A 66 -2.09 13.52 9.44
CA ARG A 66 -1.52 13.47 8.08
C ARG A 66 -0.91 14.81 7.66
N ALA A 67 -1.51 15.93 8.03
CA ALA A 67 -0.97 17.25 7.76
C ALA A 67 -1.43 18.26 8.81
N VAL A 68 -0.58 19.21 9.16
CA VAL A 68 -0.93 20.30 10.08
C VAL A 68 -0.66 21.64 9.39
N GLU A 69 -1.61 22.56 9.52
CA GLU A 69 -1.46 23.94 9.08
C GLU A 69 -0.39 24.67 9.90
N ARG A 70 0.54 25.36 9.22
CA ARG A 70 1.66 26.07 9.87
C ARG A 70 1.18 27.08 10.91
N SER A 71 0.01 27.67 10.71
CA SER A 71 -0.64 28.63 11.62
C SER A 71 -1.16 28.01 12.92
N LYS A 72 -1.33 26.68 12.99
CA LYS A 72 -1.84 25.93 14.17
C LYS A 72 -0.78 25.06 14.83
N ALA A 73 0.46 25.04 14.32
CA ALA A 73 1.55 24.27 14.90
C ALA A 73 1.94 24.86 16.27
N THR A 74 1.55 24.18 17.34
CA THR A 74 1.99 24.53 18.70
C THR A 74 3.42 24.04 18.88
N ALA A 75 4.30 24.88 19.45
CA ALA A 75 5.77 24.74 19.49
C ALA A 75 6.36 23.52 20.27
N GLY A 76 5.59 22.44 20.46
CA GLY A 76 5.95 21.28 21.28
C GLY A 76 5.99 19.92 20.57
N GLN A 77 5.76 19.84 19.26
CA GLN A 77 5.78 18.57 18.50
C GLN A 77 7.09 18.38 17.72
N ASN A 78 8.22 18.47 18.43
CA ASN A 78 9.55 18.27 17.86
C ASN A 78 9.89 16.77 17.91
N GLY A 79 9.90 16.09 16.76
CA GLY A 79 10.39 14.71 16.70
C GLY A 79 10.33 14.04 15.33
N ALA A 80 9.42 14.46 14.45
CA ALA A 80 9.35 13.94 13.08
C ALA A 80 9.93 14.97 12.10
N GLU A 81 10.76 14.52 11.15
CA GLU A 81 11.20 15.36 10.03
C GLU A 81 9.98 15.81 9.23
N VAL A 82 9.67 17.09 9.34
CA VAL A 82 8.50 17.68 8.70
C VAL A 82 8.92 18.31 7.37
N LYS A 83 8.28 17.90 6.28
CA LYS A 83 8.59 18.41 4.95
C LYS A 83 7.66 19.57 4.61
N GLU A 84 8.24 20.72 4.26
CA GLU A 84 7.46 21.85 3.77
C GLU A 84 6.86 21.49 2.40
N LEU A 85 5.53 21.49 2.31
CA LEU A 85 4.81 21.32 1.06
C LEU A 85 4.09 22.61 0.70
N LYS A 86 4.28 23.05 -0.54
CA LYS A 86 3.50 24.11 -1.17
C LYS A 86 2.38 23.47 -1.96
N VAL A 87 1.17 23.45 -1.40
CA VAL A 87 -0.02 22.92 -2.08
C VAL A 87 -0.82 24.11 -2.63
N LYS A 88 -1.15 24.08 -3.92
CA LYS A 88 -2.06 25.04 -4.55
C LYS A 88 -3.47 24.48 -4.51
N GLN A 89 -4.28 24.94 -3.57
CA GLN A 89 -5.69 24.55 -3.48
C GLN A 89 -6.57 25.79 -3.67
N ALA A 90 -7.53 25.71 -4.60
CA ALA A 90 -8.50 26.77 -4.91
C ALA A 90 -7.90 28.18 -5.12
N GLY A 91 -6.72 28.29 -5.75
CA GLY A 91 -6.10 29.58 -6.09
C GLY A 91 -5.40 30.30 -4.92
N LYS A 92 -5.41 29.74 -3.70
CA LYS A 92 -4.59 30.21 -2.58
C LYS A 92 -3.35 29.34 -2.44
N GLU A 93 -2.17 29.98 -2.37
CA GLU A 93 -0.94 29.34 -1.94
C GLU A 93 -0.96 29.26 -0.41
N MET A 94 -0.90 28.04 0.12
CA MET A 94 -0.81 27.80 1.54
C MET A 94 0.40 26.90 1.83
N GLU A 95 1.20 27.30 2.80
CA GLU A 95 2.41 26.58 3.21
C GLU A 95 2.09 25.65 4.38
N PHE A 96 2.36 24.36 4.19
CA PHE A 96 2.03 23.33 5.16
C PHE A 96 3.24 22.50 5.55
N LEU A 97 3.14 21.99 6.77
CA LEU A 97 4.07 21.05 7.37
C LEU A 97 3.42 19.67 7.25
N ALA A 98 3.81 18.93 6.22
CA ALA A 98 3.35 17.56 6.03
C ALA A 98 4.35 16.59 6.64
N HIS A 99 3.82 15.59 7.30
CA HIS A 99 4.62 14.44 7.67
C HIS A 99 5.12 13.76 6.39
N GLU A 100 6.36 13.27 6.37
CA GLU A 100 6.95 12.66 5.16
C GLU A 100 6.06 11.54 4.59
N SER A 101 5.44 10.74 5.46
CA SER A 101 4.50 9.68 5.05
C SER A 101 3.27 10.23 4.36
N ALA A 102 2.76 11.40 4.75
CA ALA A 102 1.59 11.97 4.09
C ALA A 102 1.93 12.46 2.69
N TRP A 103 3.11 13.02 2.47
CA TRP A 103 3.59 13.32 1.11
C TRP A 103 3.67 12.06 0.24
N LEU A 104 4.15 10.96 0.81
CA LEU A 104 4.38 9.71 0.08
C LEU A 104 3.07 8.97 -0.26
N PHE A 105 2.16 8.86 0.71
CA PHE A 105 0.92 8.07 0.60
C PHE A 105 -0.34 8.90 0.36
N GLY A 106 -0.28 10.22 0.54
CA GLY A 106 -1.39 11.15 0.39
C GLY A 106 -2.14 11.42 1.69
N SER A 107 -2.97 12.45 1.67
CA SER A 107 -3.80 12.88 2.79
C SER A 107 -5.27 12.97 2.38
N ASP A 108 -6.15 12.56 3.29
CA ASP A 108 -7.61 12.63 3.17
C ASP A 108 -8.22 13.58 4.22
N THR A 109 -7.39 14.36 4.92
CA THR A 109 -7.86 15.33 5.91
C THR A 109 -8.72 16.40 5.23
N THR A 110 -9.86 16.74 5.85
CA THR A 110 -10.90 17.65 5.31
C THR A 110 -10.33 18.97 4.79
N ASP A 111 -9.36 19.55 5.50
CA ASP A 111 -8.76 20.84 5.15
C ASP A 111 -7.54 20.71 4.20
N LEU A 112 -7.03 19.48 4.03
CA LEU A 112 -5.70 19.17 3.48
C LEU A 112 -5.71 17.84 2.72
N SER A 113 -6.48 17.78 1.63
CA SER A 113 -6.55 16.60 0.76
C SER A 113 -5.59 16.75 -0.42
N PHE A 114 -4.70 15.78 -0.59
CA PHE A 114 -3.78 15.73 -1.72
C PHE A 114 -3.36 14.29 -2.04
N ALA A 115 -3.01 14.05 -3.30
CA ALA A 115 -2.57 12.74 -3.77
C ALA A 115 -1.13 12.45 -3.31
N GLY A 116 -0.86 11.20 -2.92
CA GLY A 116 0.48 10.76 -2.57
C GLY A 116 1.41 10.66 -3.77
N ALA A 117 2.71 10.80 -3.54
CA ALA A 117 3.74 10.64 -4.57
C ALA A 117 3.90 9.19 -5.05
N LEU A 118 3.52 8.19 -4.25
CA LEU A 118 3.56 6.78 -4.63
C LEU A 118 2.22 6.27 -5.15
N ILE A 119 2.30 5.50 -6.23
CA ILE A 119 1.20 4.73 -6.79
C ILE A 119 1.55 3.25 -6.61
N PHE A 120 0.65 2.54 -5.93
CA PHE A 120 0.73 1.10 -5.72
C PHE A 120 -0.13 0.39 -6.77
N SER A 121 0.37 -0.72 -7.29
CA SER A 121 -0.34 -1.60 -8.21
C SER A 121 -0.53 -2.95 -7.54
N GLU A 122 -1.71 -3.55 -7.70
CA GLU A 122 -2.06 -4.84 -7.09
C GLU A 122 -0.92 -5.87 -7.14
N ALA A 123 -0.62 -6.50 -6.00
CA ALA A 123 0.34 -7.60 -5.97
C ALA A 123 -0.29 -8.86 -6.55
N ARG A 124 0.14 -9.21 -7.77
CA ARG A 124 -0.30 -10.41 -8.49
C ARG A 124 0.62 -11.58 -8.18
N ILE A 125 0.03 -12.76 -8.10
CA ILE A 125 0.79 -13.98 -7.86
C ILE A 125 1.72 -14.30 -9.04
N LEU A 126 2.98 -14.63 -8.72
CA LEU A 126 3.99 -15.09 -9.69
C LEU A 126 4.21 -16.60 -9.61
N ALA A 127 4.26 -17.14 -8.39
CA ALA A 127 4.40 -18.55 -8.12
C ALA A 127 3.63 -18.93 -6.84
N PHE A 128 3.04 -20.13 -6.82
CA PHE A 128 2.31 -20.67 -5.67
C PHE A 128 2.96 -21.97 -5.18
N PRO A 129 3.14 -22.16 -3.86
CA PRO A 129 3.72 -23.39 -3.35
C PRO A 129 2.65 -24.49 -3.29
N ILE A 130 2.91 -25.64 -3.93
CA ILE A 130 2.05 -26.82 -3.86
C ILE A 130 2.87 -28.02 -3.39
N ARG A 131 2.25 -28.90 -2.61
CA ARG A 131 2.84 -30.17 -2.18
C ARG A 131 3.31 -30.97 -3.39
N SER A 132 4.54 -31.47 -3.33
CA SER A 132 5.14 -32.32 -4.37
C SER A 132 5.54 -33.67 -3.78
N ALA A 133 5.36 -34.74 -4.55
CA ALA A 133 5.81 -36.09 -4.15
C ALA A 133 7.35 -36.18 -4.05
N ARG A 134 8.08 -35.32 -4.78
CA ARG A 134 9.53 -35.21 -4.74
C ARG A 134 9.92 -33.78 -4.35
N GLY A 135 10.76 -33.63 -3.32
CA GLY A 135 11.22 -32.31 -2.85
C GLY A 135 10.26 -31.57 -1.93
N SER A 136 9.29 -32.27 -1.30
CA SER A 136 8.29 -31.76 -0.34
C SER A 136 7.26 -30.78 -0.93
N TYR A 137 7.70 -29.75 -1.64
CA TYR A 137 6.85 -28.79 -2.34
C TYR A 137 7.52 -28.31 -3.64
N ALA A 138 6.72 -27.77 -4.54
CA ALA A 138 7.17 -27.13 -5.76
C ALA A 138 6.51 -25.77 -5.90
N TRP A 139 7.26 -24.80 -6.42
CA TRP A 139 6.72 -23.53 -6.87
C TRP A 139 6.10 -23.73 -8.26
N ILE A 140 4.79 -23.59 -8.34
CA ILE A 140 4.07 -23.70 -9.61
C ILE A 140 3.73 -22.31 -10.15
N THR A 141 3.76 -22.20 -11.47
CA THR A 141 3.31 -21.02 -12.22
C THR A 141 2.60 -21.49 -13.49
N CYS A 142 2.09 -20.57 -14.30
CA CYS A 142 1.46 -20.89 -15.58
C CYS A 142 1.81 -19.85 -16.66
N PRO A 143 1.63 -20.17 -17.95
CA PRO A 143 1.96 -19.25 -19.05
C PRO A 143 1.31 -17.86 -18.88
N LEU A 144 0.07 -17.79 -18.40
CA LEU A 144 -0.64 -16.52 -18.17
C LEU A 144 0.05 -15.65 -17.10
N MET A 145 0.52 -16.23 -15.99
CA MET A 145 1.23 -15.50 -14.94
C MET A 145 2.57 -14.97 -15.46
N LEU A 146 3.32 -15.80 -16.19
CA LEU A 146 4.60 -15.42 -16.78
C LEU A 146 4.46 -14.33 -17.84
N GLN A 147 3.44 -14.41 -18.70
CA GLN A 147 3.15 -13.36 -19.69
C GLN A 147 2.81 -12.02 -19.03
N ARG A 148 2.02 -12.04 -17.94
CA ARG A 148 1.72 -10.83 -17.17
C ARG A 148 2.95 -10.27 -16.49
N ALA A 149 3.78 -11.11 -15.88
CA ALA A 149 5.04 -10.69 -15.26
C ALA A 149 5.99 -10.07 -16.29
N ALA A 150 6.12 -10.66 -17.49
CA ALA A 150 6.91 -10.09 -18.57
C ALA A 150 6.36 -8.72 -19.03
N ARG A 151 5.04 -8.60 -19.20
CA ARG A 151 4.37 -7.34 -19.55
C ARG A 151 4.59 -6.25 -18.49
N ASP A 152 4.54 -6.63 -17.22
CA ASP A 152 4.69 -5.71 -16.09
C ASP A 152 6.17 -5.39 -15.79
N GLY A 153 7.12 -5.93 -16.58
CA GLY A 153 8.55 -5.60 -16.50
C GLY A 153 9.34 -6.36 -15.44
N VAL A 154 8.82 -7.50 -14.97
CA VAL A 154 9.45 -8.33 -13.92
C VAL A 154 10.77 -8.96 -14.39
N PHE A 155 10.88 -9.28 -15.67
CA PHE A 155 12.04 -9.97 -16.25
C PHE A 155 12.95 -9.06 -17.10
N GLY A 156 12.74 -7.74 -17.04
CA GLY A 156 13.44 -6.74 -17.85
C GLY A 156 14.53 -5.99 -17.10
#